data_AF-A0A8S3Q613-F1
#
_entry.id   AF-A0A8S3Q613-F1
#
_cell.length_a   1.000
_cell.length_b   1.000
_cell.length_c   1.000
_cell.angle_alpha   90.00
_cell.angle_beta   90.00
_cell.angle_gamma   90.00
#
_symmetry.space_group_name_H-M   'P 1'
#
loop_
_entity.id
_entity.type
_entity.pdbx_description
1 polymer ?
#
loop_
_entity_poly.entity_id
_entity_poly.type
_entity_poly.pdbx_seq_one_letter_code
_entity_poly.pdbx_strand_id
1 'polypeptide(L)'
;MGGYNYRGNDILGLANPIDYEPPLDGMPYTTLNYANGPGVNFTSGKRPNLTNVDTTSFDYIPQAAVPVEYETHGGEDVPIYSKGPMSHLLNGVKEQHYVAHVMQYAACVGDFKDDSHCKYTEPKPTCSGCCVTWDRVILFISLIGIYLQQIYFV
;
A
#
# COMPACT_ATOMS: atom_id res chain seq x y z
N MET A 1 8.32 14.79 -13.31
CA MET A 1 7.80 14.97 -14.69
C MET A 1 7.21 13.65 -15.16
N GLY A 2 6.14 13.67 -15.94
CA GLY A 2 5.48 12.46 -16.48
C GLY A 2 5.31 12.47 -18.01
N GLY A 3 5.04 13.64 -18.61
CA GLY A 3 4.61 13.73 -20.02
C GLY A 3 3.14 13.32 -20.21
N TYR A 4 2.64 13.41 -21.44
CA TYR A 4 1.24 13.13 -21.79
C TYR A 4 1.03 11.71 -22.35
N ASN A 5 1.55 10.70 -21.64
CA ASN A 5 1.60 9.34 -22.18
C ASN A 5 0.23 8.72 -22.43
N TYR A 6 0.13 7.92 -23.49
CA TYR A 6 -1.03 7.05 -23.72
C TYR A 6 -1.18 6.04 -22.58
N ARG A 7 -2.45 5.66 -22.32
CA ARG A 7 -2.74 4.57 -21.39
C ARG A 7 -2.14 3.27 -21.90
N GLY A 8 -1.38 2.59 -21.04
CA GLY A 8 -0.69 1.35 -21.39
C GLY A 8 0.73 1.55 -21.92
N ASN A 9 1.22 2.79 -22.01
CA ASN A 9 2.64 3.03 -22.20
C ASN A 9 3.43 2.45 -21.02
N ASP A 10 4.61 1.90 -21.30
CA ASP A 10 5.50 1.43 -20.25
C ASP A 10 5.95 2.62 -19.38
N ILE A 11 5.86 2.47 -18.06
CA ILE A 11 6.27 3.51 -17.11
C ILE A 11 7.78 3.77 -17.17
N LEU A 12 8.58 2.76 -17.54
CA LEU A 12 10.02 2.87 -17.74
C LEU A 12 10.37 3.29 -19.18
N GLY A 13 9.37 3.36 -20.06
CA GLY A 13 9.53 3.68 -21.47
C GLY A 13 9.77 5.16 -21.74
N LEU A 14 10.00 5.43 -23.03
CA LEU A 14 9.99 6.80 -23.56
C LEU A 14 8.59 7.39 -23.48
N ALA A 15 8.53 8.72 -23.35
CA ALA A 15 7.28 9.44 -23.39
C ALA A 15 6.61 9.26 -24.76
N ASN A 16 5.35 8.83 -24.78
CA ASN A 16 4.62 8.49 -26.01
C ASN A 16 3.13 8.84 -25.86
N PRO A 17 2.56 9.75 -26.66
CA PRO A 17 3.16 10.41 -27.83
C PRO A 17 4.16 11.51 -27.43
N ILE A 18 5.27 11.58 -28.14
CA ILE A 18 6.27 12.65 -27.93
C ILE A 18 5.97 13.90 -28.78
N ASP A 19 5.31 13.71 -29.90
CA ASP A 19 4.95 14.76 -30.86
C ASP A 19 3.78 15.64 -30.41
N TYR A 20 3.02 15.20 -29.40
CA TYR A 20 1.97 16.02 -28.79
C TYR A 20 2.53 17.28 -28.12
N GLU A 21 3.67 17.14 -27.42
CA GLU A 21 4.43 18.25 -26.87
C GLU A 21 5.93 17.96 -27.06
N PRO A 22 6.50 18.31 -28.22
CA PRO A 22 7.86 17.93 -28.57
C PRO A 22 8.88 18.66 -27.70
N PRO A 23 9.90 17.96 -27.18
CA PRO A 23 11.00 18.59 -26.47
C PRO A 23 11.71 19.64 -27.34
N LEU A 24 12.11 20.74 -26.74
CA LEU A 24 12.80 21.85 -27.42
C LEU A 24 14.13 21.41 -28.08
N ASP A 25 14.75 20.36 -27.56
CA ASP A 25 15.98 19.77 -28.08
C ASP A 25 15.74 18.68 -29.14
N GLY A 26 14.47 18.34 -29.42
CA GLY A 26 14.07 17.32 -30.38
C GLY A 26 14.43 15.89 -29.98
N MET A 27 14.87 15.64 -28.74
CA MET A 27 15.33 14.33 -28.28
C MET A 27 14.28 13.64 -27.38
N PRO A 28 14.14 12.31 -27.44
CA PRO A 28 13.21 11.60 -26.57
C PRO A 28 13.61 11.66 -25.09
N TYR A 29 12.61 11.67 -24.21
CA TYR A 29 12.76 11.61 -22.76
C TYR A 29 11.89 10.48 -22.19
N THR A 30 12.23 9.96 -21.03
CA THR A 30 11.48 8.90 -20.35
C THR A 30 10.25 9.43 -19.63
N THR A 31 9.25 8.59 -19.42
CA THR A 31 8.09 8.92 -18.58
C THR A 31 8.54 9.29 -17.16
N LEU A 32 9.48 8.54 -16.58
CA LEU A 32 10.07 8.83 -15.27
C LEU A 32 11.40 9.57 -15.40
N ASN A 33 11.61 10.54 -14.51
CA ASN A 33 12.86 11.32 -14.39
C ASN A 33 13.04 11.72 -12.94
N TYR A 34 14.27 12.04 -12.56
CA TYR A 34 14.59 12.56 -11.23
C TYR A 34 14.93 14.05 -11.26
N ALA A 35 14.77 14.73 -10.12
CA ALA A 35 15.19 16.13 -10.01
C ALA A 35 16.73 16.23 -9.89
N ASN A 36 17.34 15.31 -9.15
CA ASN A 36 18.77 15.18 -8.98
C ASN A 36 19.18 13.70 -9.03
N GLY A 37 20.47 13.43 -9.17
CA GLY A 37 20.99 12.07 -9.14
C GLY A 37 22.21 11.89 -10.04
N PRO A 38 22.74 10.65 -10.11
CA PRO A 38 23.87 10.32 -10.98
C PRO A 38 23.48 10.28 -12.46
N GLY A 39 22.19 10.34 -12.78
CA GLY A 39 21.65 10.31 -14.15
C GLY A 39 21.87 11.60 -14.96
N VAL A 40 22.59 12.59 -14.40
CA VAL A 40 23.02 13.76 -15.16
C VAL A 40 24.17 13.37 -16.07
N ASN A 41 23.88 13.31 -17.37
CA ASN A 41 24.89 13.07 -18.39
C ASN A 41 24.81 14.20 -19.43
N PHE A 42 25.81 15.07 -19.46
CA PHE A 42 25.94 16.11 -20.48
C PHE A 42 27.12 15.79 -21.39
N THR A 43 26.89 15.00 -22.43
CA THR A 43 27.89 14.78 -23.48
C THR A 43 27.96 16.04 -24.33
N SER A 44 29.08 16.77 -24.26
CA SER A 44 29.31 18.01 -25.02
C SER A 44 28.23 19.09 -24.78
N GLY A 45 27.74 19.20 -23.54
CA GLY A 45 26.72 20.18 -23.16
C GLY A 45 25.30 19.87 -23.67
N LYS A 46 25.06 18.64 -24.16
CA LYS A 46 23.74 18.17 -24.60
C LYS A 46 23.30 16.97 -23.79
N ARG A 47 21.99 16.84 -23.61
CA ARG A 47 21.34 15.65 -23.05
C ARG A 47 21.52 14.44 -24.00
N PRO A 48 21.67 13.20 -23.51
CA PRO A 48 21.80 12.04 -24.37
C PRO A 48 20.48 11.72 -25.08
N ASN A 49 20.58 11.28 -26.32
CA ASN A 49 19.45 10.77 -27.10
C ASN A 49 19.12 9.34 -26.68
N LEU A 50 17.87 9.09 -26.26
CA LEU A 50 17.39 7.81 -25.77
C LEU A 50 16.75 6.90 -26.83
N THR A 51 16.69 7.27 -28.12
CA THR A 51 16.00 6.48 -29.17
C THR A 51 16.44 5.01 -29.23
N ASN A 52 17.74 4.74 -29.05
CA ASN A 52 18.32 3.40 -29.10
C ASN A 52 18.82 2.91 -27.74
N VAL A 53 18.34 3.53 -26.66
CA VAL A 53 18.69 3.15 -25.29
C VAL A 53 17.56 2.27 -24.76
N ASP A 54 17.92 1.09 -24.24
CA ASP A 54 16.98 0.27 -23.50
C ASP A 54 16.75 0.88 -22.11
N THR A 55 15.67 1.65 -22.00
CA THR A 55 15.27 2.30 -20.75
C THR A 55 14.59 1.35 -19.76
N THR A 56 14.31 0.11 -20.18
CA THR A 56 13.70 -0.94 -19.34
C THR A 56 14.75 -1.82 -18.65
N SER A 57 16.02 -1.66 -19.02
CA SER A 57 17.14 -2.36 -18.41
C SER A 57 17.23 -2.05 -16.91
N PHE A 58 17.55 -3.07 -16.12
CA PHE A 58 17.68 -2.96 -14.66
C PHE A 58 18.73 -1.94 -14.23
N ASP A 59 19.79 -1.78 -15.03
CA ASP A 59 20.91 -0.87 -14.75
C ASP A 59 20.71 0.52 -15.38
N TYR A 60 19.54 0.80 -15.98
CA TYR A 60 19.27 2.12 -16.55
C TYR A 60 19.08 3.16 -15.44
N ILE A 61 19.86 4.24 -15.52
CA ILE A 61 19.75 5.39 -14.62
C ILE A 61 18.95 6.50 -15.33
N PRO A 62 17.73 6.84 -14.88
CA PRO A 62 16.92 7.87 -15.52
C PRO A 62 17.56 9.25 -15.45
N GLN A 63 17.22 10.11 -16.41
CA GLN A 63 17.77 11.46 -16.50
C GLN A 63 17.43 12.29 -15.26
N ALA A 64 18.38 13.14 -14.87
CA ALA A 64 18.25 14.09 -13.76
C ALA A 64 18.63 15.51 -14.18
N ALA A 65 18.24 16.52 -13.40
CA ALA A 65 18.60 17.92 -13.68
C ALA A 65 19.86 18.38 -12.92
N VAL A 66 20.03 17.97 -11.66
CA VAL A 66 21.16 18.37 -10.81
C VAL A 66 22.10 17.18 -10.54
N PRO A 67 23.40 17.28 -10.86
CA PRO A 67 24.35 16.18 -10.70
C PRO A 67 24.70 15.99 -9.23
N VAL A 68 24.41 14.80 -8.70
CA VAL A 68 24.84 14.33 -7.38
C VAL A 68 25.16 12.84 -7.47
N GLU A 69 25.97 12.31 -6.56
CA GLU A 69 26.35 10.89 -6.57
C GLU A 69 25.14 9.98 -6.26
N TYR A 70 24.25 10.45 -5.39
CA TYR A 70 23.04 9.77 -4.96
C TYR A 70 21.86 10.71 -5.03
N GLU A 71 20.72 10.19 -5.48
CA GLU A 71 19.46 10.92 -5.42
C GLU A 71 19.11 11.26 -3.96
N THR A 72 18.49 12.42 -3.76
CA THR A 72 18.06 12.89 -2.44
C THR A 72 16.57 12.68 -2.22
N HIS A 73 16.16 12.41 -0.99
CA HIS A 73 14.75 12.23 -0.64
C HIS A 73 13.84 13.40 -1.02
N GLY A 74 12.60 13.06 -1.37
CA GLY A 74 11.47 13.99 -1.46
C GLY A 74 11.01 14.48 -0.08
N GLY A 75 10.48 15.71 -0.04
CA GLY A 75 9.99 16.36 1.18
C GLY A 75 8.48 16.63 1.15
N GLU A 76 7.76 16.03 0.20
CA GLU A 76 6.31 16.12 0.07
C GLU A 76 5.59 15.20 1.07
N ASP A 77 4.32 15.52 1.33
CA ASP A 77 3.46 14.68 2.17
C ASP A 77 3.29 13.27 1.57
N VAL A 78 3.39 12.24 2.42
CA VAL A 78 3.22 10.83 2.02
C VAL A 78 1.85 10.28 2.46
N PRO A 79 1.22 9.39 1.66
CA PRO A 79 -0.09 8.84 2.00
C PRO A 79 -0.01 7.83 3.15
N ILE A 80 -1.06 7.81 3.99
CA ILE A 80 -1.28 6.79 5.02
C ILE A 80 -2.50 5.95 4.62
N TYR A 81 -2.32 4.64 4.49
CA TYR A 81 -3.42 3.69 4.26
C TYR A 81 -3.69 2.90 5.54
N SER A 82 -4.97 2.77 5.92
CA SER A 82 -5.33 2.11 7.18
C SER A 82 -6.60 1.25 7.06
N LYS A 83 -6.64 0.18 7.84
CA LYS A 83 -7.79 -0.73 7.95
C LYS A 83 -7.77 -1.41 9.32
N GLY A 84 -8.94 -1.53 9.96
CA GLY A 84 -9.11 -2.23 11.24
C GLY A 84 -9.64 -1.31 12.35
N PRO A 85 -9.54 -1.75 13.63
CA PRO A 85 -9.97 -0.95 14.77
C PRO A 85 -9.35 0.44 14.74
N MET A 86 -10.19 1.46 14.95
CA MET A 86 -9.80 2.87 14.98
C MET A 86 -9.14 3.42 13.69
N SER A 87 -9.20 2.71 12.56
CA SER A 87 -8.62 3.18 11.29
C SER A 87 -9.24 4.50 10.80
N HIS A 88 -10.49 4.77 11.18
CA HIS A 88 -11.20 6.02 10.86
C HIS A 88 -10.53 7.27 11.44
N LEU A 89 -9.59 7.15 12.39
CA LEU A 89 -8.81 8.26 12.92
C LEU A 89 -7.72 8.76 11.95
N LEU A 90 -7.27 7.91 11.02
CA LEU A 90 -6.28 8.25 10.00
C LEU A 90 -6.99 8.82 8.77
N ASN A 91 -7.40 10.08 8.87
CA ASN A 91 -8.03 10.86 7.81
C ASN A 91 -7.42 12.26 7.71
N GLY A 92 -7.60 12.94 6.57
CA GLY A 92 -7.09 14.30 6.35
C GLY A 92 -5.55 14.38 6.32
N VAL A 93 -5.01 15.56 6.63
CA VAL A 93 -3.57 15.81 6.74
C VAL A 93 -3.14 15.72 8.20
N LYS A 94 -2.05 15.00 8.48
CA LYS A 94 -1.55 14.72 9.82
C LYS A 94 -0.03 14.85 9.84
N GLU A 95 0.50 15.23 10.99
CA GLU A 95 1.92 15.13 11.29
C GLU A 95 2.38 13.66 11.33
N GLN A 96 3.60 13.35 10.89
CA GLN A 96 4.08 11.96 10.81
C GLN A 96 4.05 11.24 12.17
N HIS A 97 4.36 11.94 13.26
CA HIS A 97 4.33 11.36 14.62
C HIS A 97 2.92 10.98 15.08
N TYR A 98 1.86 11.49 14.45
CA TYR A 98 0.47 11.14 14.75
C TYR A 98 0.19 9.64 14.51
N VAL A 99 0.88 9.02 13.54
CA VAL A 99 0.71 7.58 13.24
C VAL A 99 1.01 6.73 14.47
N ALA A 100 2.09 7.04 15.20
CA ALA A 100 2.47 6.33 16.41
C ALA A 100 1.40 6.47 17.51
N HIS A 101 0.85 7.67 17.69
CA HIS A 101 -0.22 7.91 18.66
C HIS A 101 -1.50 7.15 18.33
N VAL A 102 -1.91 7.13 17.05
CA VAL A 102 -3.11 6.37 16.65
C VAL A 102 -2.90 4.86 16.85
N MET A 103 -1.71 4.34 16.54
CA MET A 103 -1.39 2.93 16.80
C MET A 103 -1.43 2.62 18.30
N GLN A 104 -0.85 3.48 19.13
CA GLN A 104 -0.86 3.35 20.58
C GLN A 104 -2.28 3.38 21.15
N TYR A 105 -3.11 4.31 20.66
CA TYR A 105 -4.52 4.45 21.03
C TYR A 105 -5.33 3.23 20.61
N ALA A 106 -5.18 2.76 19.37
CA ALA A 106 -5.91 1.59 18.87
C ALA A 106 -5.53 0.29 19.60
N ALA A 107 -4.26 0.15 20.01
CA ALA A 107 -3.74 -1.04 20.67
C ALA A 107 -3.86 -1.00 22.20
N CYS A 108 -4.34 0.10 22.79
CA CYS A 108 -4.45 0.27 24.24
C CYS A 108 -3.12 0.06 24.98
N VAL A 109 -2.05 0.62 24.43
CA VAL A 109 -0.70 0.56 25.03
C VAL A 109 -0.21 1.96 25.40
N GLY A 110 0.86 2.04 26.20
CA GLY A 110 1.49 3.30 26.60
C GLY A 110 0.52 4.32 27.19
N ASP A 111 0.51 5.54 26.66
CA ASP A 111 -0.22 6.68 27.24
C ASP A 111 -1.74 6.51 27.19
N PHE A 112 -2.26 5.69 26.26
CA PHE A 112 -3.69 5.46 26.05
C PHE A 112 -4.19 4.14 26.66
N LYS A 113 -3.38 3.44 27.46
CA LYS A 113 -3.75 2.12 28.03
C LYS A 113 -5.00 2.16 28.92
N ASP A 114 -5.21 3.29 29.59
CA ASP A 114 -6.29 3.48 30.58
C ASP A 114 -7.48 4.28 30.00
N ASP A 115 -7.49 4.54 28.70
CA ASP A 115 -8.55 5.28 28.01
C ASP A 115 -9.88 4.52 28.03
N SER A 116 -10.98 5.26 27.88
CA SER A 116 -12.33 4.73 28.02
C SER A 116 -12.67 3.64 26.99
N HIS A 117 -12.15 3.72 25.76
CA HIS A 117 -12.37 2.69 24.73
C HIS A 117 -11.54 1.42 24.96
N CYS A 118 -10.49 1.50 25.78
CA CYS A 118 -9.65 0.37 26.19
C CYS A 118 -10.22 -0.40 27.37
N LYS A 119 -11.10 0.25 28.15
CA LYS A 119 -11.85 -0.43 29.20
C LYS A 119 -12.85 -1.35 28.53
N TYR A 120 -12.58 -2.65 28.57
CA TYR A 120 -13.59 -3.66 28.34
C TYR A 120 -14.77 -3.36 29.27
N THR A 121 -15.85 -2.78 28.75
CA THR A 121 -17.15 -3.03 29.37
C THR A 121 -17.38 -4.51 29.15
N GLU A 122 -17.47 -5.27 30.24
CA GLU A 122 -18.03 -6.61 30.29
C GLU A 122 -19.02 -6.79 29.13
N PRO A 123 -18.93 -7.86 28.31
CA PRO A 123 -19.94 -8.11 27.31
C PRO A 123 -21.29 -8.01 28.02
N LYS A 124 -22.14 -7.06 27.61
CA LYS A 124 -23.52 -7.02 28.09
C LYS A 124 -24.02 -8.46 27.98
N PRO A 125 -24.50 -9.10 29.06
CA PRO A 125 -25.02 -10.44 28.95
C PRO A 125 -26.07 -10.42 27.84
N THR A 126 -25.75 -11.06 26.73
CA THR A 126 -26.67 -11.25 25.61
C THR A 126 -27.81 -12.07 26.18
N CYS A 127 -28.96 -11.43 26.33
CA CYS A 127 -30.25 -11.97 26.75
C CYS A 127 -30.20 -13.12 27.76
N SER A 128 -30.59 -12.84 29.00
CA SER A 128 -31.04 -13.84 29.99
C SER A 128 -32.32 -14.59 29.57
N GLY A 129 -32.52 -14.83 28.28
CA GLY A 129 -33.67 -15.52 27.71
C GLY A 129 -33.53 -15.70 26.21
N CYS A 130 -33.46 -16.97 25.79
CA CYS A 130 -33.67 -17.50 24.44
C CYS A 130 -32.45 -17.58 23.48
N CYS A 131 -31.72 -18.69 23.54
CA CYS A 131 -31.44 -19.60 22.42
C CYS A 131 -30.48 -20.72 22.87
N VAL A 132 -31.03 -21.78 23.46
CA VAL A 132 -30.32 -23.07 23.49
C VAL A 132 -30.43 -23.60 22.07
N THR A 133 -29.36 -23.48 21.28
CA THR A 133 -29.38 -24.02 19.92
C THR A 133 -29.53 -25.53 19.99
N TRP A 134 -30.52 -26.05 19.29
CA TRP A 134 -30.86 -27.47 19.16
C TRP A 134 -29.73 -28.32 18.55
N ASP A 135 -28.64 -27.70 18.10
CA ASP A 135 -27.53 -28.33 17.39
C ASP A 135 -26.77 -29.36 18.22
N ARG A 136 -26.71 -29.19 19.56
CA ARG A 136 -26.01 -30.15 20.43
C ARG A 136 -26.82 -31.42 20.71
N VAL A 137 -28.14 -31.38 20.61
CA VAL A 137 -28.98 -32.57 20.81
C VAL A 137 -28.96 -33.44 19.55
N ILE A 138 -28.95 -32.83 18.36
CA ILE A 138 -28.91 -33.56 17.08
C ILE A 138 -27.57 -34.29 16.88
N LEU A 139 -26.44 -33.68 17.28
CA LEU A 139 -25.12 -34.32 17.23
C LEU A 139 -24.97 -35.51 18.19
N PHE A 140 -25.64 -35.49 19.34
CA PHE A 140 -25.60 -36.63 20.27
C PHE A 140 -26.49 -37.78 19.82
N ILE A 141 -27.67 -37.49 19.26
CA ILE A 141 -28.58 -38.53 18.74
C ILE A 141 -28.00 -39.21 17.50
N SER A 142 -27.31 -38.49 16.62
CA SER A 142 -26.67 -39.07 15.43
C SER A 142 -25.49 -39.99 15.79
N LEU A 143 -24.66 -39.62 16.77
CA LEU A 143 -23.55 -40.46 17.23
C LEU A 143 -24.03 -41.76 17.90
N ILE A 144 -25.12 -41.71 18.69
CA ILE A 144 -25.74 -42.91 19.26
C ILE A 144 -26.36 -43.79 18.16
N GLY A 145 -27.01 -43.19 17.16
CA GLY A 145 -27.56 -43.92 16.01
C GLY A 145 -26.50 -44.66 15.19
N ILE A 146 -25.35 -44.03 14.93
CA ILE A 146 -24.22 -44.64 14.23
C ILE A 146 -23.58 -45.76 15.08
N TYR A 147 -23.44 -45.55 16.39
CA TYR A 147 -22.89 -46.56 17.30
C TYR A 147 -23.80 -47.79 17.43
N LEU A 148 -25.13 -47.60 17.47
CA LEU A 148 -26.08 -48.71 17.49
C LEU A 148 -26.13 -49.47 16.16
N GLN A 149 -25.96 -48.80 15.01
CA GLN A 149 -25.87 -49.49 13.71
C GLN A 149 -24.61 -50.38 13.58
N GLN A 150 -23.51 -50.06 14.27
CA GLN A 150 -22.32 -50.91 14.30
C GLN A 150 -22.46 -52.14 15.20
N ILE A 151 -23.33 -52.10 16.21
CA ILE A 151 -23.56 -53.24 17.13
C ILE A 151 -24.52 -54.28 16.53
N TYR A 152 -25.49 -53.86 15.70
CA TYR A 152 -26.49 -54.78 15.11
C TYR A 152 -26.04 -55.47 13.80
N PHE A 153 -24.84 -55.16 13.28
CA PHE A 153 -24.27 -55.77 12.07
C PHE A 153 -23.03 -56.65 12.34
N VAL A 154 -22.96 -57.27 13.53
CA VAL A 154 -22.09 -58.42 13.84
C VAL A 154 -22.96 -59.60 14.25
#